data_AF-A0A183CCS5-F1
#
_entry.id   AF-A0A183CCS5-F1
#
_cell.length_a   1.000
_cell.length_b   1.000
_cell.length_c   1.000
_cell.angle_alpha   90.00
_cell.angle_beta   90.00
_cell.angle_gamma   90.00
#
_symmetry.space_group_name_H-M   'P 1'
#
loop_
_entity.id
_entity.type
_entity.pdbx_description
1 polymer ?
#
loop_
_entity_poly.entity_id
_entity_poly.type
_entity_poly.pdbx_seq_one_letter_code
_entity_poly.pdbx_strand_id
1 'polypeptide(L)'
;MFGDAVNPKIVTFISEVLILSVLLIDILLLNLSVEDFKRNLSGTNHGKDFNSEMLEQIYTAIKTNEIVMPAEQVGLLRENYLWRVLQRRSETPEGKYWAVPEAGWNDRDLFCVIWGPLTAALHYVINKSEDETILAKCLSGYRKCASIAAHFGMTDVFDTLIIHLCKTSTLPSAG
;
A
#
# COMPACT_ATOMS: atom_id res chain seq x y z
N MET A 1 30.27 -27.64 -5.04
CA MET A 1 30.90 -26.53 -4.30
C MET A 1 29.83 -25.50 -4.06
N PHE A 2 29.40 -25.44 -2.79
CA PHE A 2 28.61 -24.45 -2.04
C PHE A 2 28.11 -23.19 -2.81
N GLY A 3 26.86 -22.73 -2.66
CA GLY A 3 26.09 -22.76 -1.42
C GLY A 3 24.58 -22.79 -1.65
N ASP A 4 23.93 -23.37 -0.65
CA ASP A 4 22.50 -23.61 -0.55
C ASP A 4 21.69 -22.33 -0.78
N ALA A 5 20.72 -22.42 -1.69
CA ALA A 5 19.69 -21.41 -1.85
C ALA A 5 18.96 -21.26 -0.51
N VAL A 6 19.18 -20.12 0.16
CA VAL A 6 18.46 -19.75 1.38
C VAL A 6 16.97 -19.88 1.07
N ASN A 7 16.28 -20.73 1.84
CA ASN A 7 14.88 -21.06 1.62
C ASN A 7 14.07 -19.76 1.45
N PRO A 8 13.30 -19.57 0.37
CA PRO A 8 12.58 -18.33 0.12
C PRO A 8 11.65 -17.97 1.29
N LYS A 9 11.13 -18.96 2.03
CA LYS A 9 10.36 -18.73 3.27
C LYS A 9 11.18 -18.09 4.39
N ILE A 10 12.47 -18.40 4.49
CA ILE A 10 13.41 -17.77 5.43
C ILE A 10 13.72 -16.33 4.99
N VAL A 11 13.85 -16.08 3.70
CA VAL A 11 14.07 -14.71 3.17
C VAL A 11 12.83 -13.84 3.39
N THR A 12 11.64 -14.37 3.14
CA THR A 12 10.37 -13.67 3.41
C THR A 12 10.20 -13.43 4.91
N PHE A 13 10.47 -14.42 5.75
CA PHE A 13 10.46 -14.29 7.21
C PHE A 13 11.46 -13.23 7.69
N ILE A 14 12.69 -13.19 7.15
CA ILE A 14 13.68 -12.16 7.47
C ILE A 14 13.20 -10.78 7.00
N SER A 15 12.57 -10.67 5.83
CA SER A 15 12.03 -9.39 5.34
C SER A 15 10.83 -8.89 6.15
N GLU A 16 9.93 -9.80 6.56
CA GLU A 16 8.80 -9.49 7.44
C GLU A 16 9.28 -9.14 8.85
N VAL A 17 10.28 -9.85 9.38
CA VAL A 17 10.92 -9.55 10.67
C VAL A 17 11.71 -8.25 10.61
N LEU A 18 12.33 -7.89 9.48
CA LEU A 18 13.00 -6.60 9.29
C LEU A 18 11.99 -5.45 9.20
N ILE A 19 10.91 -5.61 8.44
CA ILE A 19 9.83 -4.61 8.34
C ILE A 19 9.12 -4.45 9.69
N LEU A 20 8.81 -5.56 10.37
CA LEU A 20 8.34 -5.56 11.75
C LEU A 20 9.38 -4.91 12.66
N SER A 21 10.68 -5.19 12.52
CA SER A 21 11.70 -4.57 13.37
C SER A 21 11.80 -3.07 13.15
N VAL A 22 11.64 -2.55 11.94
CA VAL A 22 11.64 -1.10 11.68
C VAL A 22 10.39 -0.44 12.27
N LEU A 23 9.20 -1.02 12.03
CA LEU A 23 7.94 -0.56 12.65
C LEU A 23 7.93 -0.70 14.18
N LEU A 24 8.56 -1.75 14.72
CA LEU A 24 8.71 -1.97 16.16
C LEU A 24 9.79 -1.04 16.74
N ILE A 25 10.84 -0.70 15.99
CA ILE A 25 11.88 0.26 16.39
C ILE A 25 11.26 1.66 16.50
N ASP A 26 10.41 2.09 15.56
CA ASP A 26 9.73 3.39 15.64
C ASP A 26 8.76 3.48 16.83
N ILE A 27 8.00 2.41 17.09
CA ILE A 27 7.04 2.33 18.21
C ILE A 27 7.74 2.13 19.57
N LEU A 28 8.86 1.41 19.63
CA LEU A 28 9.63 1.17 20.88
C LEU A 28 10.55 2.34 21.24
N LEU A 29 11.17 3.01 20.26
CA LEU A 29 12.08 4.14 20.53
C LEU A 29 11.35 5.39 21.06
N LEU A 30 10.04 5.51 20.85
CA LEU A 30 9.23 6.56 21.44
C LEU A 30 9.22 6.52 22.98
N ASN A 31 9.41 5.34 23.60
CA ASN A 31 9.42 5.15 25.05
C ASN A 31 10.74 4.57 25.62
N LEU A 32 11.73 4.26 24.79
CA LEU A 32 13.01 3.69 25.23
C LEU A 32 13.91 4.81 25.79
N SER A 33 14.51 4.61 26.97
CA SER A 33 15.54 5.50 27.49
C SER A 33 16.93 5.13 26.95
N VAL A 34 17.89 6.07 27.01
CA VAL A 34 19.30 5.82 26.67
C VAL A 34 19.88 4.67 27.49
N GLU A 35 19.50 4.57 28.77
CA GLU A 35 19.99 3.54 29.68
C GLU A 35 19.42 2.16 29.33
N ASP A 36 18.16 2.10 28.91
CA ASP A 36 17.57 0.86 28.40
C ASP A 36 18.25 0.43 27.09
N PHE A 37 18.59 1.38 26.22
CA PHE A 37 19.34 1.11 24.98
C PHE A 37 20.73 0.51 25.27
N LYS A 38 21.48 1.06 26.23
CA LYS A 38 22.79 0.52 26.66
C LYS A 38 22.65 -0.86 27.28
N ARG A 39 21.66 -1.06 28.16
CA ARG A 39 21.40 -2.35 28.82
C ARG A 39 21.06 -3.43 27.81
N ASN A 40 20.26 -3.12 26.79
CA ASN A 40 19.89 -4.08 25.75
C ASN A 40 21.07 -4.54 24.88
N LEU A 41 22.12 -3.72 24.78
CA LEU A 41 23.32 -4.00 23.99
C LEU A 41 24.50 -4.49 24.84
N SER A 42 24.34 -4.67 26.15
CA SER A 42 25.40 -5.17 27.01
C SER A 42 25.77 -6.62 26.66
N GLY A 43 27.06 -6.95 26.65
CA GLY A 43 27.60 -8.27 26.31
C GLY A 43 27.51 -8.66 24.83
N THR A 44 26.90 -7.83 23.97
CA THR A 44 26.74 -8.14 22.54
C THR A 44 28.00 -7.89 21.70
N ASN A 45 29.03 -7.25 22.26
CA ASN A 45 30.32 -7.07 21.61
C ASN A 45 31.29 -8.21 21.95
N HIS A 46 31.04 -9.41 21.41
CA HIS A 46 31.87 -10.60 21.68
C HIS A 46 32.00 -10.91 23.18
N GLY A 47 30.91 -10.75 23.94
CA GLY A 47 30.91 -10.93 25.40
C GLY A 47 31.37 -9.72 26.20
N LYS A 48 31.65 -8.59 25.55
CA LYS A 48 31.96 -7.29 26.18
C LYS A 48 30.89 -6.26 25.88
N ASP A 49 30.97 -5.12 26.58
CA ASP A 49 30.13 -3.96 26.33
C ASP A 49 30.76 -3.03 25.29
N PHE A 50 29.91 -2.30 24.57
CA PHE A 50 30.33 -1.21 23.72
C PHE A 50 30.66 0.04 24.54
N ASN A 51 31.38 0.99 23.95
CA ASN A 51 31.66 2.27 24.58
C ASN A 51 30.35 3.04 24.84
N SER A 52 30.12 3.48 26.08
CA SER A 52 28.92 4.21 26.50
C SER A 52 28.70 5.50 25.70
N GLU A 53 29.76 6.26 25.43
CA GLU A 53 29.68 7.53 24.67
C GLU A 53 29.29 7.28 23.21
N MET A 54 29.81 6.21 22.62
CA MET A 54 29.44 5.79 21.25
C MET A 54 27.97 5.39 21.20
N LEU A 55 27.48 4.60 22.16
CA LEU A 55 26.08 4.18 22.21
C LEU A 55 25.13 5.37 22.41
N GLU A 56 25.51 6.35 23.23
CA GLU A 56 24.77 7.61 23.40
C GLU A 56 24.68 8.41 22.11
N GLN A 57 25.79 8.55 21.38
CA GLN A 57 25.81 9.24 20.11
C GLN A 57 24.94 8.54 19.06
N ILE A 58 25.02 7.21 18.97
CA ILE A 58 24.19 6.40 18.06
C ILE A 58 22.71 6.51 18.42
N TYR A 59 22.36 6.38 19.71
CA TYR A 59 20.98 6.54 20.18
C TYR A 59 20.43 7.92 19.83
N THR A 60 21.22 8.98 20.08
CA THR A 60 20.82 10.36 19.79
C THR A 60 20.63 10.55 18.29
N ALA A 61 21.53 10.01 17.47
CA ALA A 61 21.44 10.08 16.01
C ALA A 61 20.21 9.35 15.48
N ILE A 62 19.89 8.16 15.97
CA ILE A 62 18.69 7.40 15.55
C ILE A 62 17.41 8.13 15.98
N LYS A 63 17.39 8.73 17.17
CA LYS A 63 16.23 9.47 17.69
C LYS A 63 15.99 10.80 16.97
N THR A 64 17.04 11.43 16.45
CA THR A 64 16.94 12.73 15.76
C THR A 64 16.82 12.59 14.25
N ASN A 65 17.49 11.61 13.66
CA ASN A 65 17.44 11.33 12.23
C ASN A 65 16.68 10.03 11.99
N GLU A 66 15.40 10.17 11.67
CA GLU A 66 14.56 9.06 11.26
C GLU A 66 15.18 8.31 10.08
N ILE A 67 15.21 6.98 10.18
CA ILE A 67 15.64 6.12 9.07
C ILE A 67 14.47 6.02 8.10
N VAL A 68 14.45 6.92 7.10
CA VAL A 68 13.40 6.89 6.08
C VAL A 68 13.59 5.70 5.17
N MET A 69 12.57 4.84 5.08
CA MET A 69 12.64 3.66 4.22
C MET A 69 12.74 4.07 2.74
N PRO A 70 13.45 3.31 1.89
CA PRO A 70 13.55 3.64 0.47
C PRO A 70 12.19 3.77 -0.26
N ALA A 71 11.16 3.09 0.24
CA ALA A 71 9.79 3.18 -0.28
C ALA A 71 9.08 4.51 0.04
N GLU A 72 9.50 5.19 1.12
CA GLU A 72 8.93 6.43 1.68
C GLU A 72 9.67 7.68 1.19
N GLN A 73 10.84 7.51 0.59
CA GLN A 73 11.60 8.57 -0.05
C GLN A 73 10.92 9.05 -1.34
N VAL A 74 11.36 10.18 -1.90
CA VAL A 74 10.79 10.75 -3.14
C VAL A 74 11.83 10.74 -4.26
N GLY A 75 11.37 10.61 -5.52
CA GLY A 75 12.20 10.68 -6.71
C GLY A 75 12.94 9.38 -7.04
N LEU A 76 14.08 9.51 -7.74
CA LEU A 76 14.85 8.41 -8.34
C LEU A 76 15.21 7.28 -7.38
N LEU A 77 15.44 7.59 -6.10
CA LEU A 77 15.83 6.58 -5.12
C LEU A 77 14.68 5.62 -4.80
N ARG A 78 13.46 6.16 -4.63
CA ARG A 78 12.24 5.37 -4.48
C ARG A 78 11.97 4.55 -5.73
N GLU A 79 12.09 5.17 -6.91
CA GLU A 79 11.86 4.49 -8.20
C GLU A 79 12.80 3.30 -8.38
N ASN A 80 14.11 3.49 -8.12
CA ASN A 80 15.11 2.41 -8.17
C ASN A 80 14.82 1.29 -7.17
N TYR A 81 14.39 1.66 -5.96
CA TYR A 81 13.99 0.67 -4.96
C TYR A 81 12.78 -0.14 -5.42
N LEU A 82 11.71 0.53 -5.85
CA LEU A 82 10.50 -0.13 -6.33
C LEU A 82 10.79 -1.02 -7.54
N TRP A 83 11.67 -0.59 -8.45
CA TRP A 83 12.11 -1.41 -9.58
C TRP A 83 12.80 -2.71 -9.14
N ARG A 84 13.71 -2.64 -8.16
CA ARG A 84 14.36 -3.83 -7.60
C ARG A 84 13.38 -4.77 -6.91
N VAL A 85 12.40 -4.23 -6.20
CA VAL A 85 11.31 -5.03 -5.59
C VAL A 85 10.51 -5.74 -6.68
N LEU A 86 10.19 -5.04 -7.77
CA LEU A 86 9.49 -5.59 -8.94
C LEU A 86 10.28 -6.70 -9.61
N GLN A 87 11.59 -6.51 -9.82
CA GLN A 87 12.48 -7.54 -10.37
C GLN A 87 12.49 -8.81 -9.50
N ARG A 88 12.64 -8.66 -8.17
CA ARG A 88 12.57 -9.80 -7.25
C ARG A 88 11.22 -10.51 -7.30
N ARG A 89 10.12 -9.75 -7.41
CA ARG A 89 8.78 -10.33 -7.56
C ARG A 89 8.61 -11.04 -8.91
N SER A 90 9.26 -10.56 -9.97
CA SER A 90 9.25 -11.23 -11.27
C SER A 90 9.92 -12.62 -11.23
N GLU A 91 10.82 -12.84 -10.28
CA GLU A 91 11.47 -14.13 -10.04
C GLU A 91 10.59 -15.11 -9.25
N THR A 92 9.49 -14.65 -8.64
CA THR A 92 8.52 -15.53 -7.94
C THR A 92 7.51 -16.11 -8.93
N PRO A 93 6.80 -17.19 -8.56
CA PRO A 93 5.69 -17.71 -9.37
C PRO A 93 4.58 -16.67 -9.66
N GLU A 94 4.39 -15.68 -8.78
CA GLU A 94 3.44 -14.57 -9.02
C GLU A 94 3.92 -13.61 -10.11
N GLY A 95 5.22 -13.63 -10.42
CA GLY A 95 5.87 -12.85 -11.47
C GLY A 95 5.70 -13.40 -12.89
N LYS A 96 4.96 -14.51 -13.06
CA LYS A 96 4.68 -15.08 -14.38
C LYS A 96 3.58 -14.30 -15.08
N TYR A 97 3.97 -13.44 -16.02
CA TYR A 97 3.04 -12.69 -16.86
C TYR A 97 2.74 -13.43 -18.16
N TRP A 98 1.50 -13.35 -18.62
CA TRP A 98 1.10 -13.82 -19.94
C TRP A 98 1.20 -12.65 -20.91
N ALA A 99 1.99 -12.84 -21.98
CA ALA A 99 2.02 -11.88 -23.08
C ALA A 99 0.63 -11.84 -23.71
N VAL A 100 0.01 -10.66 -23.70
CA VAL A 100 -1.32 -10.45 -24.24
C VAL A 100 -1.20 -10.09 -25.74
N PRO A 101 -2.01 -10.69 -26.63
CA PRO A 101 -1.95 -10.42 -28.07
C PRO A 101 -2.32 -8.98 -28.47
N GLU A 102 -3.27 -8.36 -27.77
CA GLU A 102 -3.79 -7.02 -28.07
C GLU A 102 -4.06 -6.20 -26.80
N ALA A 103 -3.87 -4.88 -26.90
CA ALA A 103 -4.24 -3.96 -25.83
C ALA A 103 -5.75 -4.07 -25.55
N GLY A 104 -6.10 -4.29 -24.29
CA GLY A 104 -7.49 -4.33 -23.83
C GLY A 104 -8.20 -5.69 -23.92
N TRP A 105 -7.49 -6.78 -24.20
CA TRP A 105 -8.09 -8.12 -24.35
C TRP A 105 -8.96 -8.56 -23.16
N ASN A 106 -8.64 -8.08 -21.96
CA ASN A 106 -9.29 -8.47 -20.70
C ASN A 106 -9.97 -7.28 -20.01
N ASP A 107 -10.08 -6.13 -20.67
CA ASP A 107 -10.60 -4.90 -20.05
C ASP A 107 -12.06 -5.07 -19.62
N ARG A 108 -12.85 -5.78 -20.43
CA ARG A 108 -14.24 -6.10 -20.12
C ARG A 108 -14.34 -6.98 -18.88
N ASP A 109 -13.58 -8.07 -18.82
CA ASP A 109 -13.65 -9.02 -17.71
C ASP A 109 -13.04 -8.43 -16.43
N LEU A 110 -11.99 -7.61 -16.55
CA LEU A 110 -11.45 -6.83 -15.44
C LEU A 110 -12.49 -5.85 -14.90
N PHE A 111 -13.20 -5.16 -15.79
CA PHE A 111 -14.28 -4.26 -15.39
C PHE A 111 -15.44 -5.03 -14.74
N CYS A 112 -15.84 -6.21 -15.27
CA CYS A 112 -16.84 -7.12 -14.70
C CYS A 112 -16.56 -7.45 -13.21
N VAL A 113 -15.29 -7.60 -12.83
CA VAL A 113 -14.90 -7.91 -11.44
C VAL A 113 -14.94 -6.67 -10.54
N ILE A 114 -14.65 -5.49 -11.08
CA ILE A 114 -14.39 -4.28 -10.28
C ILE A 114 -15.61 -3.36 -10.16
N TRP A 115 -16.51 -3.33 -11.15
CA TRP A 115 -17.60 -2.35 -11.19
C TRP A 115 -18.54 -2.45 -9.98
N GLY A 116 -18.80 -3.65 -9.47
CA GLY A 116 -19.67 -3.85 -8.30
C GLY A 116 -19.14 -3.16 -7.04
N PRO A 117 -17.94 -3.54 -6.54
CA PRO A 117 -17.31 -2.86 -5.41
C PRO A 117 -17.09 -1.35 -5.63
N LEU A 118 -16.74 -0.95 -6.87
CA LEU A 118 -16.53 0.46 -7.22
C LEU A 118 -17.81 1.29 -7.07
N THR A 119 -18.91 0.82 -7.66
CA THR A 119 -20.20 1.51 -7.61
C THR A 119 -20.79 1.53 -6.21
N ALA A 120 -20.59 0.48 -5.41
CA ALA A 120 -20.96 0.44 -4.00
C ALA A 120 -20.18 1.48 -3.18
N ALA A 121 -18.87 1.59 -3.39
CA ALA A 121 -18.04 2.59 -2.70
C ALA A 121 -18.45 4.02 -3.09
N LEU A 122 -18.65 4.29 -4.38
CA LEU A 122 -19.14 5.59 -4.86
C LEU A 122 -20.51 5.93 -4.28
N HIS A 123 -21.42 4.95 -4.21
CA HIS A 123 -22.74 5.14 -3.60
C HIS A 123 -22.66 5.38 -2.09
N TYR A 124 -21.73 4.74 -1.38
CA TYR A 124 -21.52 5.02 0.03
C TYR A 124 -21.03 6.46 0.26
N VAL A 125 -20.02 6.89 -0.50
CA VAL A 125 -19.44 8.24 -0.36
C VAL A 125 -20.46 9.33 -0.71
N ILE A 126 -21.24 9.15 -1.78
CA ILE A 126 -22.24 10.14 -2.19
C ILE A 126 -23.37 10.29 -1.15
N ASN A 127 -23.73 9.23 -0.43
CA ASN A 127 -24.74 9.28 0.63
C ASN A 127 -24.21 9.81 1.96
N LYS A 128 -22.89 9.80 2.18
CA LYS A 128 -22.28 10.18 3.45
C LYS A 128 -21.62 11.56 3.44
N SER A 129 -21.37 12.11 2.25
CA SER A 129 -20.66 13.38 2.08
C SER A 129 -21.61 14.52 1.76
N GLU A 130 -21.43 15.65 2.45
CA GLU A 130 -22.10 16.93 2.15
C GLU A 130 -21.16 17.90 1.40
N ASP A 131 -19.92 17.50 1.14
CA ASP A 131 -18.92 18.30 0.46
C ASP A 131 -19.15 18.24 -1.06
N GLU A 132 -19.52 19.38 -1.64
CA GLU A 132 -19.80 19.54 -3.07
C GLU A 132 -18.62 19.09 -3.95
N THR A 133 -17.38 19.26 -3.49
CA THR A 133 -16.19 18.82 -4.24
C THR A 133 -16.06 17.30 -4.27
N ILE A 134 -16.43 16.62 -3.19
CA ILE A 134 -16.44 15.15 -3.10
C ILE A 134 -17.60 14.60 -3.92
N LEU A 135 -18.77 15.23 -3.87
CA LEU A 135 -19.94 14.88 -4.68
C LEU A 135 -19.63 15.01 -6.18
N ALA A 136 -18.99 16.11 -6.60
CA ALA A 136 -18.57 16.31 -7.99
C ALA A 136 -17.58 15.23 -8.47
N LYS A 137 -16.63 14.82 -7.60
CA LYS A 137 -15.71 13.70 -7.89
C LYS A 137 -16.45 12.38 -8.02
N CYS A 138 -17.43 12.10 -7.15
CA CYS A 138 -18.25 10.90 -7.23
C CYS A 138 -19.04 10.85 -8.54
N LEU A 139 -19.69 11.95 -8.93
CA LEU A 139 -20.42 12.07 -10.20
C LEU A 139 -19.51 11.87 -11.42
N SER A 140 -18.28 12.39 -11.37
CA SER A 140 -17.26 12.12 -12.40
C SER A 140 -16.92 10.62 -12.47
N GLY A 141 -16.83 9.94 -11.31
CA GLY A 141 -16.68 8.49 -11.22
C GLY A 141 -17.83 7.72 -11.87
N TYR A 142 -19.08 8.09 -11.57
CA TYR A 142 -20.28 7.52 -12.21
C TYR A 142 -20.25 7.69 -13.74
N ARG A 143 -19.89 8.88 -14.24
CA ARG A 143 -19.78 9.13 -15.69
C ARG A 143 -18.73 8.25 -16.37
N LYS A 144 -17.59 8.03 -15.72
CA LYS A 144 -16.55 7.12 -16.23
C LYS A 144 -17.03 5.68 -16.26
N CYS A 145 -17.70 5.22 -15.20
CA CYS A 145 -18.29 3.88 -15.16
C CYS A 145 -19.33 3.69 -16.27
N ALA A 146 -20.20 4.69 -16.49
CA ALA A 146 -21.20 4.68 -17.55
C ALA A 146 -20.57 4.64 -18.95
N SER A 147 -19.48 5.40 -19.18
CA SER A 147 -18.76 5.40 -20.45
C SER A 147 -18.15 4.03 -20.76
N ILE A 148 -17.51 3.39 -19.78
CA ILE A 148 -16.92 2.06 -19.92
C ILE A 148 -18.00 1.00 -20.12
N ALA A 149 -19.09 1.06 -19.33
CA ALA A 149 -20.22 0.16 -19.48
C ALA A 149 -20.86 0.28 -20.87
N ALA A 150 -21.04 1.49 -21.38
CA ALA A 150 -21.55 1.73 -22.73
C ALA A 150 -20.60 1.18 -23.81
N HIS A 151 -19.29 1.33 -23.63
CA HIS A 151 -18.29 0.77 -24.54
C HIS A 151 -18.37 -0.75 -24.65
N PHE A 152 -18.63 -1.45 -23.53
CA PHE A 152 -18.76 -2.91 -23.49
C PHE A 152 -20.20 -3.44 -23.57
N GLY A 153 -21.20 -2.58 -23.74
CA GLY A 153 -22.62 -2.96 -23.82
C GLY A 153 -23.19 -3.55 -22.53
N MET A 154 -22.68 -3.15 -21.36
CA MET A 154 -23.07 -3.68 -20.05
C MET A 154 -24.27 -2.92 -19.47
N THR A 155 -25.48 -3.33 -19.85
CA THR A 155 -26.73 -2.68 -19.45
C THR A 155 -27.04 -2.82 -17.96
N ASP A 156 -26.66 -3.94 -17.36
CA ASP A 156 -26.76 -4.24 -15.92
C ASP A 156 -25.99 -3.24 -15.06
N VAL A 157 -24.78 -2.87 -15.49
CA VAL A 157 -23.99 -1.84 -14.83
C VAL A 157 -24.69 -0.50 -14.93
N PHE A 158 -25.16 -0.14 -16.13
CA PHE A 158 -25.84 1.13 -16.38
C PHE A 158 -27.12 1.28 -15.53
N ASP A 159 -27.95 0.25 -15.46
CA ASP A 159 -29.15 0.21 -14.64
C ASP A 159 -28.81 0.39 -13.15
N THR A 160 -27.73 -0.25 -12.69
CA THR A 160 -27.26 -0.08 -11.30
C THR A 160 -26.85 1.36 -11.00
N LEU A 161 -26.14 2.02 -11.93
CA LEU A 161 -25.77 3.43 -11.78
C LEU A 161 -27.00 4.33 -11.68
N ILE A 162 -28.01 4.10 -12.52
CA ILE A 162 -29.28 4.84 -12.49
C ILE A 162 -29.97 4.64 -11.14
N ILE A 163 -30.11 3.40 -10.68
CA ILE A 163 -30.76 3.10 -9.39
C ILE A 163 -30.04 3.81 -8.24
N HIS A 164 -28.72 3.80 -8.21
CA HIS A 164 -27.94 4.50 -7.19
C HIS A 164 -28.18 6.01 -7.22
N LEU A 165 -28.15 6.61 -8.42
CA LEU A 165 -28.39 8.04 -8.57
C LEU A 165 -29.83 8.42 -8.22
N CYS A 166 -30.84 7.64 -8.63
CA CYS A 166 -32.24 7.87 -8.28
C CYS A 166 -32.50 7.79 -6.78
N LYS A 167 -31.87 6.83 -6.08
CA LYS A 167 -31.95 6.72 -4.62
C LYS A 167 -31.31 7.89 -3.90
N THR A 168 -30.21 8.41 -4.45
CA THR A 168 -29.50 9.57 -3.90
C THR A 168 -30.23 10.87 -4.22
N SER A 169 -30.88 10.94 -5.38
CA SER A 169 -31.63 12.09 -5.88
C SER A 169 -33.06 12.13 -5.39
N THR A 170 -33.41 11.45 -4.29
CA THR A 170 -34.59 11.82 -3.52
C THR A 170 -34.39 13.24 -3.03
N LEU A 171 -34.72 14.18 -3.92
CA LEU A 171 -35.05 15.56 -3.65
C LEU A 171 -35.81 15.58 -2.31
N PRO A 172 -35.50 16.50 -1.38
CA PRO A 172 -36.36 16.66 -0.22
C PRO A 172 -37.78 16.83 -0.76
N SER A 173 -38.68 15.91 -0.42
CA SER A 173 -40.10 16.18 -0.56
C SER A 173 -40.31 17.46 0.24
N ALA A 174 -40.52 18.57 -0.46
CA ALA A 174 -40.72 19.87 0.13
C ALA A 174 -41.73 19.72 1.28
N GLY A 175 -41.27 19.98 2.50
CA GLY A 175 -42.06 20.18 3.70
C GLY A 175 -41.89 21.63 4.12
#